data_AF-A0A925I7V9-F1
#
_entry.id   AF-A0A925I7V9-F1
#
_cell.length_a   1.000
_cell.length_b   1.000
_cell.length_c   1.000
_cell.angle_alpha   90.00
_cell.angle_beta   90.00
_cell.angle_gamma   90.00
#
_symmetry.space_group_name_H-M   'P 1'
#
loop_
_entity.id
_entity.type
_entity.pdbx_description
1 polymer ?
#
loop_
_entity_poly.entity_id
_entity_poly.type
_entity_poly.pdbx_seq_one_letter_code
_entity_poly.pdbx_strand_id
1 'polypeptide(L)'
;MIKRSTFLFGTLLAGAAFTAQAQEMFNNGGTVQINNIVVFVNGGVENNTAGTIVNDGNFWSTNNGIAPGSLTMNGGSSTSGAGKYYVEQDFVSNATFNPAGSEVIMNSNTANQNITGTSPLVFEHLTIATSTAGYPNPTVFCQGNVLITDSLWLNNRELATQTNVIRVTATSNLAITNNPTQGSEGFVSSLAPGFLEWNTASTSPYLFPVGSSLNTLRYRPIEITPNAATAESYTVRFVNNDATADTYDRNIKDTTFCFSNPNWYHAINRSIGTATADVKVHYVASADGAWDGLAEWQTPANQWNNIAPTTAGTSSYFATQVKPTWAFANPGQPYILIENRPTTPSVTCPNAVCSNQPAASLTATGSNGTNYTWTVSGGTTITSGQGTNTINVDLGSTAPIIVVATNAAGTCSSSTAACTNIIINQAPLPGFTSTVNANNELNWQFQDTTTGAVTSVWSIGGTGYTGANPQNTFGGPGTYPVTLTVTNAAGCTETVNGTIVVDYTEILIIPNVITPNGDGTNDLFYITHNGFKDFKITIFNRWGQIVYSAEAPSFHWDGKDPDGDIVSDGTYYYMLKGTSLANKPVEKEGYLMVYKSGN
;
A
#
# COMPACT_ATOMS: atom_id res chain seq x y z
N MET A 1 -17.72 42.52 63.66
CA MET A 1 -18.24 43.80 64.19
C MET A 1 -17.16 44.87 64.03
N ILE A 2 -17.09 45.51 62.87
CA ILE A 2 -16.44 46.81 62.65
C ILE A 2 -17.48 47.60 61.83
N LYS A 3 -18.04 48.65 62.44
CA LYS A 3 -19.11 49.50 61.91
C LYS A 3 -18.48 50.76 61.30
N ARG A 4 -18.85 51.06 60.06
CA ARG A 4 -18.67 52.35 59.34
C ARG A 4 -17.24 52.93 59.35
N SER A 5 -16.49 52.61 58.31
CA SER A 5 -15.45 53.51 57.78
C SER A 5 -15.79 53.78 56.32
N THR A 6 -16.38 54.95 56.07
CA THR A 6 -16.48 55.54 54.74
C THR A 6 -15.05 55.82 54.26
N PHE A 7 -14.50 55.00 53.36
CA PHE A 7 -13.28 55.34 52.66
C PHE A 7 -13.64 56.27 51.50
N LEU A 8 -13.43 57.58 51.70
CA LEU A 8 -13.47 58.59 50.66
C LEU A 8 -12.06 58.69 50.07
N PHE A 9 -11.80 58.11 48.90
CA PHE A 9 -10.58 58.42 48.14
C PHE A 9 -10.85 59.67 47.30
N GLY A 10 -10.22 60.78 47.67
CA GLY A 10 -10.30 62.05 46.98
C GLY A 10 -9.61 62.01 45.61
N THR A 11 -10.14 62.80 44.69
CA THR A 11 -9.53 63.11 43.39
C THR A 11 -8.20 63.87 43.54
N LEU A 12 -7.36 63.71 42.49
CA LEU A 12 -6.28 64.60 42.02
C LEU A 12 -4.81 64.24 42.38
N LEU A 13 -4.11 63.54 41.47
CA LEU A 13 -2.98 64.05 40.66
C LEU A 13 -2.51 62.96 39.67
N ALA A 14 -2.31 63.33 38.41
CA ALA A 14 -1.89 62.43 37.32
C ALA A 14 -0.40 62.06 37.44
N GLY A 15 -0.08 60.76 37.29
CA GLY A 15 1.28 60.31 36.92
C GLY A 15 1.92 59.19 37.75
N ALA A 16 1.34 58.73 38.86
CA ALA A 16 1.86 57.61 39.64
C ALA A 16 0.92 56.39 39.56
N ALA A 17 1.48 55.19 39.40
CA ALA A 17 0.72 53.95 39.58
C ALA A 17 0.40 53.80 41.08
N PHE A 18 -0.89 53.93 41.44
CA PHE A 18 -1.34 53.78 42.82
C PHE A 18 -1.71 52.31 43.10
N THR A 19 -1.28 51.80 44.25
CA THR A 19 -1.67 50.49 44.76
C THR A 19 -2.46 50.68 46.06
N ALA A 20 -3.66 50.11 46.12
CA ALA A 20 -4.43 49.99 47.36
C ALA A 20 -4.30 48.56 47.89
N GLN A 21 -4.09 48.40 49.20
CA GLN A 21 -3.95 47.10 49.85
C GLN A 21 -4.98 46.94 50.97
N ALA A 22 -5.58 45.76 51.07
CA ALA A 22 -6.47 45.37 52.16
C ALA A 22 -6.19 43.92 52.58
N GLN A 23 -6.49 43.58 53.84
CA GLN A 23 -6.40 42.20 54.33
C GLN A 23 -7.69 41.42 54.07
N GLU A 24 -8.82 42.07 53.99
CA GLU A 24 -10.10 41.49 53.59
C GLU A 24 -10.95 42.64 53.07
N MET A 25 -11.75 42.38 52.05
CA MET A 25 -12.66 43.38 51.51
C MET A 25 -14.10 42.89 51.60
N PHE A 26 -14.87 43.48 52.52
CA PHE A 26 -16.29 43.22 52.67
C PHE A 26 -17.09 44.48 52.30
N ASN A 27 -17.75 44.46 51.14
CA ASN A 27 -18.64 45.52 50.71
C ASN A 27 -20.09 45.14 51.03
N ASN A 28 -20.77 45.93 51.85
CA ASN A 28 -22.12 45.62 52.35
C ASN A 28 -23.09 46.77 52.03
N GLY A 29 -23.46 46.90 50.76
CA GLY A 29 -24.30 47.99 50.24
C GLY A 29 -23.57 49.28 49.88
N GLY A 30 -22.23 49.30 49.90
CA GLY A 30 -21.43 50.43 49.46
C GLY A 30 -21.12 50.41 47.96
N THR A 31 -20.54 51.50 47.45
CA THR A 31 -20.01 51.57 46.09
C THR A 31 -18.48 51.63 46.13
N VAL A 32 -17.83 50.73 45.42
CA VAL A 32 -16.37 50.70 45.26
C VAL A 32 -16.05 50.85 43.79
N GLN A 33 -15.26 51.86 43.46
CA GLN A 33 -14.84 52.14 42.10
C GLN A 33 -13.31 52.05 42.01
N ILE A 34 -12.84 51.20 41.10
CA ILE A 34 -11.42 50.92 40.87
C ILE A 34 -11.10 51.39 39.44
N ASN A 35 -10.47 52.55 39.29
CA ASN A 35 -10.18 53.13 37.96
C ASN A 35 -8.67 53.14 37.69
N ASN A 36 -8.18 52.30 36.78
CA ASN A 36 -6.77 52.28 36.37
C ASN A 36 -5.74 52.17 37.52
N ILE A 37 -6.12 51.54 38.64
CA ILE A 37 -5.22 51.25 39.77
C ILE A 37 -5.09 49.75 40.00
N VAL A 38 -4.12 49.37 40.84
CA VAL A 38 -4.02 48.01 41.37
C VAL A 38 -4.65 47.98 42.75
N VAL A 39 -5.62 47.09 42.96
CA VAL A 39 -6.17 46.78 44.29
C VAL A 39 -5.73 45.37 44.66
N PHE A 40 -5.08 45.22 45.80
CA PHE A 40 -4.59 43.96 46.31
C PHE A 40 -5.28 43.62 47.63
N VAL A 41 -6.10 42.56 47.60
CA VAL A 41 -6.81 42.07 48.78
C VAL A 41 -6.23 40.73 49.18
N ASN A 42 -5.53 40.72 50.32
CA ASN A 42 -4.86 39.57 50.88
C ASN A 42 -5.74 38.91 51.94
N GLY A 43 -6.82 38.26 51.51
CA GLY A 43 -7.79 37.55 52.34
C GLY A 43 -9.23 37.56 51.80
N GLY A 44 -9.42 37.66 50.48
CA GLY A 44 -10.73 37.51 49.86
C GLY A 44 -11.54 38.79 49.70
N VAL A 45 -12.46 38.76 48.74
CA VAL A 45 -13.39 39.85 48.43
C VAL A 45 -14.82 39.30 48.53
N GLU A 46 -15.66 39.96 49.31
CA GLU A 46 -17.09 39.70 49.36
C GLU A 46 -17.88 40.98 49.09
N ASN A 47 -18.71 40.96 48.04
CA ASN A 47 -19.66 42.00 47.71
C ASN A 47 -21.07 41.50 48.08
N ASN A 48 -21.78 42.22 48.94
CA ASN A 48 -23.00 41.76 49.57
C ASN A 48 -24.02 42.90 49.76
N THR A 49 -25.27 42.54 50.07
CA THR A 49 -26.38 43.46 50.42
C THR A 49 -26.51 44.64 49.47
N ALA A 50 -26.73 44.38 48.18
CA ALA A 50 -26.83 45.40 47.12
C ALA A 50 -25.59 46.31 46.97
N GLY A 51 -24.40 45.85 47.39
CA GLY A 51 -23.15 46.55 47.14
C GLY A 51 -22.79 46.58 45.66
N THR A 52 -22.13 47.65 45.22
CA THR A 52 -21.66 47.84 43.85
C THR A 52 -20.14 47.88 43.79
N ILE A 53 -19.52 47.04 42.96
CA ILE A 53 -18.11 47.13 42.59
C ILE A 53 -18.02 47.43 41.10
N VAL A 54 -17.31 48.51 40.73
CA VAL A 54 -16.94 48.81 39.34
C VAL A 54 -15.43 48.73 39.23
N ASN A 55 -14.91 47.73 38.53
CA ASN A 55 -13.49 47.50 38.33
C ASN A 55 -13.09 47.77 36.88
N ASP A 56 -12.37 48.87 36.67
CA ASP A 56 -11.66 49.26 35.44
C ASP A 56 -10.14 49.29 35.69
N GLY A 57 -9.64 48.47 36.63
CA GLY A 57 -8.23 48.36 37.00
C GLY A 57 -7.76 46.90 37.12
N ASN A 58 -6.77 46.64 37.98
CA ASN A 58 -6.32 45.28 38.31
C ASN A 58 -6.72 44.95 39.74
N PHE A 59 -7.62 43.99 39.90
CA PHE A 59 -8.19 43.63 41.20
C PHE A 59 -7.77 42.22 41.60
N TRP A 60 -6.92 42.13 42.63
CA TRP A 60 -6.38 40.88 43.14
C TRP A 60 -7.12 40.44 44.40
N SER A 61 -7.65 39.22 44.39
CA SER A 61 -8.13 38.49 45.56
C SER A 61 -7.20 37.32 45.82
N THR A 62 -6.45 37.40 46.91
CA THR A 62 -5.38 36.45 47.28
C THR A 62 -5.64 35.85 48.65
N ASN A 63 -5.11 34.65 48.87
CA ASN A 63 -5.18 33.89 50.10
C ASN A 63 -4.07 34.36 51.06
N ASN A 64 -4.43 34.68 52.30
CA ASN A 64 -3.47 35.11 53.33
C ASN A 64 -3.12 34.02 54.35
N GLY A 65 -3.57 32.79 54.13
CA GLY A 65 -3.41 31.65 55.05
C GLY A 65 -4.50 31.53 56.12
N ILE A 66 -5.39 32.51 56.25
CA ILE A 66 -6.53 32.51 57.20
C ILE A 66 -7.86 32.59 56.43
N ALA A 67 -7.97 33.54 55.51
CA ALA A 67 -9.15 33.79 54.72
C ALA A 67 -8.89 33.39 53.25
N PRO A 68 -9.91 32.81 52.59
CA PRO A 68 -9.80 32.34 51.22
C PRO A 68 -9.60 33.50 50.25
N GLY A 69 -8.74 33.34 49.23
CA GLY A 69 -8.53 34.30 48.15
C GLY A 69 -9.67 34.31 47.11
N SER A 70 -10.91 34.20 47.57
CA SER A 70 -12.09 34.08 46.71
C SER A 70 -12.66 35.46 46.34
N LEU A 71 -13.33 35.54 45.19
CA LEU A 71 -14.15 36.68 44.79
C LEU A 71 -15.61 36.26 44.85
N THR A 72 -16.34 36.78 45.83
CA THR A 72 -17.71 36.36 46.15
C THR A 72 -18.70 37.51 45.96
N MET A 73 -19.79 37.24 45.25
CA MET A 73 -20.88 38.18 45.00
C MET A 73 -22.19 37.59 45.53
N ASN A 74 -22.83 38.29 46.47
CA ASN A 74 -23.96 37.80 47.27
C ASN A 74 -25.04 38.89 47.43
N GLY A 75 -26.22 38.51 47.94
CA GLY A 75 -27.19 39.45 48.50
C GLY A 75 -27.64 40.57 47.56
N GLY A 76 -27.82 40.27 46.28
CA GLY A 76 -28.23 41.25 45.26
C GLY A 76 -27.17 42.28 44.88
N SER A 77 -25.89 42.03 45.22
CA SER A 77 -24.78 42.89 44.81
C SER A 77 -24.60 42.94 43.28
N SER A 78 -23.91 43.97 42.79
CA SER A 78 -23.50 44.10 41.40
C SER A 78 -21.99 44.31 41.30
N THR A 79 -21.33 43.54 40.44
CA THR A 79 -19.91 43.72 40.09
C THR A 79 -19.80 43.88 38.58
N SER A 80 -19.13 44.94 38.11
CA SER A 80 -19.01 45.28 36.69
C SER A 80 -17.69 45.98 36.37
N GLY A 81 -17.47 46.36 35.11
CA GLY A 81 -16.30 47.13 34.65
C GLY A 81 -15.35 46.28 33.81
N ALA A 82 -14.49 46.94 33.04
CA ALA A 82 -13.64 46.32 32.01
C ALA A 82 -12.24 45.92 32.52
N GLY A 83 -12.06 45.87 33.83
CA GLY A 83 -10.80 45.56 34.50
C GLY A 83 -10.51 44.06 34.58
N LYS A 84 -9.33 43.75 35.13
CA LYS A 84 -8.87 42.38 35.37
C LYS A 84 -9.18 41.97 36.82
N TYR A 85 -9.63 40.73 36.99
CA TYR A 85 -9.90 40.11 38.29
C TYR A 85 -8.99 38.90 38.46
N TYR A 86 -7.99 39.00 39.33
CA TYR A 86 -7.09 37.91 39.67
C TYR A 86 -7.63 37.19 40.90
N VAL A 87 -8.01 35.92 40.74
CA VAL A 87 -8.69 35.13 41.77
C VAL A 87 -7.84 33.91 42.11
N GLU A 88 -7.30 33.88 43.33
CA GLU A 88 -6.38 32.81 43.77
C GLU A 88 -7.12 31.57 44.30
N GLN A 89 -8.40 31.71 44.70
CA GLN A 89 -9.18 30.59 45.23
C GLN A 89 -10.47 30.37 44.43
N ASP A 90 -11.64 30.81 44.89
CA ASP A 90 -12.91 30.57 44.17
C ASP A 90 -13.51 31.85 43.57
N PHE A 91 -14.15 31.71 42.41
CA PHE A 91 -15.05 32.72 41.85
C PHE A 91 -16.50 32.29 42.15
N VAL A 92 -17.21 33.09 42.94
CA VAL A 92 -18.56 32.76 43.44
C VAL A 92 -19.54 33.86 43.03
N SER A 93 -20.44 33.54 42.08
CA SER A 93 -21.45 34.47 41.54
C SER A 93 -22.87 34.08 41.97
N ASN A 94 -23.29 34.53 43.16
CA ASN A 94 -24.67 34.40 43.63
C ASN A 94 -25.49 35.69 43.39
N ALA A 95 -24.90 36.67 42.72
CA ALA A 95 -25.51 37.95 42.37
C ALA A 95 -25.02 38.42 40.99
N THR A 96 -25.28 39.68 40.63
CA THR A 96 -24.99 40.18 39.27
C THR A 96 -23.49 40.37 39.06
N PHE A 97 -22.92 39.61 38.12
CA PHE A 97 -21.63 39.90 37.50
C PHE A 97 -21.86 40.34 36.05
N ASN A 98 -21.51 41.58 35.72
CA ASN A 98 -21.57 42.10 34.36
C ASN A 98 -20.14 42.14 33.78
N PRO A 99 -19.79 41.21 32.88
CA PRO A 99 -18.41 41.03 32.45
C PRO A 99 -17.90 42.09 31.47
N ALA A 100 -18.68 43.10 31.07
CA ALA A 100 -18.37 44.05 29.98
C ALA A 100 -16.90 44.54 29.90
N GLY A 101 -16.11 43.93 29.02
CA GLY A 101 -14.69 44.15 28.75
C GLY A 101 -13.70 43.49 29.72
N SER A 102 -14.19 42.75 30.71
CA SER A 102 -13.39 42.21 31.81
C SER A 102 -12.64 40.91 31.48
N GLU A 103 -11.52 40.73 32.17
CA GLU A 103 -10.79 39.47 32.19
C GLU A 103 -10.80 38.88 33.61
N VAL A 104 -11.34 37.68 33.76
CA VAL A 104 -11.24 36.91 35.00
C VAL A 104 -10.10 35.90 34.87
N ILE A 105 -9.17 35.95 35.82
CA ILE A 105 -7.91 35.21 35.80
C ILE A 105 -7.87 34.31 37.02
N MET A 106 -8.08 33.01 36.81
CA MET A 106 -8.00 31.98 37.84
C MET A 106 -6.52 31.60 38.02
N ASN A 107 -5.85 32.09 39.07
CA ASN A 107 -4.38 32.09 39.18
C ASN A 107 -3.81 31.36 40.42
N SER A 108 -4.53 30.37 40.96
CA SER A 108 -3.98 29.58 42.08
C SER A 108 -2.74 28.78 41.68
N ASN A 109 -1.73 28.78 42.56
CA ASN A 109 -0.55 27.93 42.44
C ASN A 109 -0.57 26.71 43.37
N THR A 110 -1.53 26.65 44.32
CA THR A 110 -1.45 25.72 45.46
C THR A 110 -2.71 24.90 45.68
N ALA A 111 -3.86 25.31 45.14
CA ALA A 111 -5.13 24.63 45.35
C ALA A 111 -6.02 24.64 44.11
N ASN A 112 -6.87 23.62 44.02
CA ASN A 112 -7.97 23.60 43.07
C ASN A 112 -8.90 24.80 43.30
N GLN A 113 -9.50 25.28 42.24
CA GLN A 113 -10.37 26.46 42.25
C GLN A 113 -11.78 26.08 41.78
N ASN A 114 -12.80 26.80 42.25
CA ASN A 114 -14.16 26.65 41.77
C ASN A 114 -14.63 27.91 41.06
N ILE A 115 -15.34 27.72 39.95
CA ILE A 115 -16.24 28.71 39.36
C ILE A 115 -17.66 28.24 39.66
N THR A 116 -18.37 28.95 40.53
CA THR A 116 -19.64 28.49 41.10
C THR A 116 -20.58 29.66 41.38
N GLY A 117 -21.82 29.35 41.71
CA GLY A 117 -22.82 30.31 42.18
C GLY A 117 -24.22 30.06 41.64
N THR A 118 -25.18 30.81 42.18
CA THR A 118 -26.61 30.70 41.81
C THR A 118 -27.03 31.62 40.66
N SER A 119 -26.19 32.56 40.24
CA SER A 119 -26.43 33.46 39.11
C SER A 119 -25.72 32.95 37.84
N PRO A 120 -26.13 33.41 36.64
CA PRO A 120 -25.46 33.02 35.40
C PRO A 120 -23.94 33.29 35.45
N LEU A 121 -23.15 32.26 35.14
CA LEU A 121 -21.69 32.35 35.09
C LEU A 121 -21.28 32.80 33.69
N VAL A 122 -21.20 34.12 33.50
CA VAL A 122 -20.86 34.73 32.19
C VAL A 122 -19.53 35.48 32.31
N PHE A 123 -18.63 35.22 31.38
CA PHE A 123 -17.32 35.87 31.27
C PHE A 123 -17.13 36.42 29.85
N GLU A 124 -16.44 37.55 29.72
CA GLU A 124 -16.02 38.04 28.41
C GLU A 124 -14.69 37.40 28.04
N HIS A 125 -13.69 37.59 28.89
CA HIS A 125 -12.43 36.85 28.85
C HIS A 125 -12.24 36.02 30.11
N LEU A 126 -11.96 34.72 29.95
CA LEU A 126 -11.58 33.82 31.04
C LEU A 126 -10.19 33.25 30.79
N THR A 127 -9.28 33.51 31.73
CA THR A 127 -7.90 33.02 31.69
C THR A 127 -7.67 32.06 32.85
N ILE A 128 -7.28 30.84 32.51
CA ILE A 128 -6.79 29.86 33.48
C ILE A 128 -5.27 29.99 33.51
N ALA A 129 -4.76 30.78 34.45
CA ALA A 129 -3.36 31.20 34.44
C ALA A 129 -2.40 30.05 34.79
N THR A 130 -1.18 30.11 34.27
CA THR A 130 -0.18 29.07 34.50
C THR A 130 0.18 28.95 35.97
N SER A 131 0.45 27.72 36.43
CA SER A 131 1.19 27.57 37.68
C SER A 131 2.60 28.12 37.52
N THR A 132 3.17 28.60 38.62
CA THR A 132 4.59 28.93 38.69
C THR A 132 5.41 27.66 38.44
N ALA A 133 6.50 27.75 37.67
CA ALA A 133 7.34 26.59 37.38
C ALA A 133 7.76 25.87 38.67
N GLY A 134 7.51 24.56 38.74
CA GLY A 134 7.76 23.74 39.94
C GLY A 134 6.57 23.58 40.90
N TYR A 135 5.43 24.23 40.63
CA TYR A 135 4.19 24.05 41.39
C TYR A 135 3.22 23.08 40.67
N PRO A 136 2.32 22.41 41.41
CA PRO A 136 1.26 21.61 40.79
C PRO A 136 0.39 22.48 39.86
N ASN A 137 -0.24 21.87 38.85
CA ASN A 137 -1.24 22.50 37.99
C ASN A 137 -2.64 22.20 38.54
N PRO A 138 -3.17 22.97 39.50
CA PRO A 138 -4.47 22.66 40.08
C PRO A 138 -5.60 22.77 39.05
N THR A 139 -6.61 21.93 39.18
CA THR A 139 -7.79 21.95 38.31
C THR A 139 -8.72 23.11 38.70
N VAL A 140 -9.32 23.76 37.71
CA VAL A 140 -10.43 24.70 37.92
C VAL A 140 -11.74 23.97 37.63
N PHE A 141 -12.62 23.85 38.63
CA PHE A 141 -13.90 23.16 38.51
C PHE A 141 -15.04 24.14 38.26
N CYS A 142 -15.78 23.93 37.17
CA CYS A 142 -17.04 24.65 36.93
C CYS A 142 -18.20 23.87 37.58
N GLN A 143 -18.84 24.50 38.56
CA GLN A 143 -20.00 23.93 39.28
C GLN A 143 -21.35 24.41 38.70
N GLY A 144 -21.32 24.95 37.48
CA GLY A 144 -22.50 25.35 36.71
C GLY A 144 -22.14 25.55 35.24
N ASN A 145 -23.14 25.81 34.40
CA ASN A 145 -22.90 26.15 33.00
C ASN A 145 -22.20 27.51 32.90
N VAL A 146 -21.13 27.57 32.11
CA VAL A 146 -20.33 28.79 31.91
C VAL A 146 -20.51 29.28 30.48
N LEU A 147 -20.75 30.57 30.32
CA LEU A 147 -20.80 31.25 29.04
C LEU A 147 -19.59 32.18 28.90
N ILE A 148 -18.86 32.05 27.80
CA ILE A 148 -17.70 32.88 27.47
C ILE A 148 -18.02 33.60 26.16
N THR A 149 -18.01 34.94 26.19
CA THR A 149 -18.47 35.74 25.05
C THR A 149 -17.36 36.16 24.10
N ASP A 150 -16.10 36.19 24.54
CA ASP A 150 -14.95 36.52 23.68
C ASP A 150 -13.83 35.46 23.73
N SER A 151 -13.04 35.34 24.81
CA SER A 151 -11.88 34.43 24.81
C SER A 151 -11.73 33.54 26.04
N LEU A 152 -11.26 32.31 25.80
CA LEU A 152 -10.87 31.32 26.79
C LEU A 152 -9.39 30.95 26.62
N TRP A 153 -8.55 31.30 27.59
CA TRP A 153 -7.13 30.96 27.58
C TRP A 153 -6.82 29.93 28.67
N LEU A 154 -6.58 28.68 28.27
CA LEU A 154 -6.37 27.56 29.20
C LEU A 154 -4.93 27.44 29.72
N ASN A 155 -3.98 28.09 29.03
CA ASN A 155 -2.55 27.94 29.28
C ASN A 155 -2.14 26.47 29.45
N ASN A 156 -1.67 26.04 30.63
CA ASN A 156 -1.20 24.69 30.92
C ASN A 156 -2.07 23.93 31.95
N ARG A 157 -3.31 24.37 32.19
CA ARG A 157 -4.17 23.83 33.26
C ARG A 157 -5.46 23.21 32.75
N GLU A 158 -6.01 22.34 33.59
CA GLU A 158 -7.30 21.70 33.36
C GLU A 158 -8.45 22.60 33.83
N LEU A 159 -9.42 22.80 32.94
CA LEU A 159 -10.72 23.39 33.24
C LEU A 159 -11.79 22.30 33.18
N ALA A 160 -12.19 21.79 34.34
CA ALA A 160 -13.12 20.67 34.46
C ALA A 160 -14.57 21.16 34.52
N THR A 161 -15.35 20.84 33.50
CA THR A 161 -16.77 21.23 33.42
C THR A 161 -17.67 20.39 34.32
N GLN A 162 -17.16 19.26 34.85
CA GLN A 162 -17.97 18.23 35.49
C GLN A 162 -19.10 17.79 34.54
N THR A 163 -20.35 17.78 34.99
CA THR A 163 -21.54 17.47 34.18
C THR A 163 -22.10 18.68 33.44
N ASN A 164 -21.44 19.84 33.50
CA ASN A 164 -21.91 21.11 32.93
C ASN A 164 -21.29 21.39 31.56
N VAL A 165 -21.80 22.42 30.89
CA VAL A 165 -21.32 22.91 29.60
C VAL A 165 -20.56 24.22 29.78
N ILE A 166 -19.38 24.32 29.16
CA ILE A 166 -18.72 25.60 28.88
C ILE A 166 -19.02 25.94 27.43
N ARG A 167 -19.66 27.08 27.20
CA ARG A 167 -20.01 27.57 25.86
C ARG A 167 -19.19 28.81 25.53
N VAL A 168 -18.47 28.76 24.41
CA VAL A 168 -17.75 29.91 23.83
C VAL A 168 -18.56 30.40 22.63
N THR A 169 -19.10 31.62 22.70
CA THR A 169 -19.93 32.18 21.62
C THR A 169 -19.15 32.96 20.58
N ALA A 170 -17.91 33.33 20.88
CA ALA A 170 -17.01 33.98 19.93
C ALA A 170 -16.68 33.05 18.78
N THR A 171 -16.84 33.54 17.56
CA THR A 171 -16.67 32.78 16.32
C THR A 171 -15.26 32.87 15.74
N SER A 172 -14.35 33.58 16.39
CA SER A 172 -12.93 33.56 16.01
C SER A 172 -12.34 32.18 16.28
N ASN A 173 -11.57 31.62 15.33
CA ASN A 173 -10.88 30.35 15.54
C ASN A 173 -9.68 30.44 16.51
N LEU A 174 -9.41 31.63 17.05
CA LEU A 174 -8.43 31.90 18.11
C LEU A 174 -9.10 32.24 19.46
N ALA A 175 -10.43 32.12 19.57
CA ALA A 175 -11.15 32.40 20.82
C ALA A 175 -10.76 31.42 21.94
N ILE A 176 -10.41 30.19 21.60
CA ILE A 176 -9.89 29.20 22.57
C ILE A 176 -8.42 28.94 22.27
N THR A 177 -7.56 29.13 23.26
CA THR A 177 -6.12 28.84 23.15
C THR A 177 -5.60 28.11 24.39
N ASN A 178 -4.48 27.41 24.21
CA ASN A 178 -3.71 26.78 25.26
C ASN A 178 -2.21 26.91 24.99
N ASN A 179 -1.38 26.46 25.94
CA ASN A 179 0.06 26.46 25.80
C ASN A 179 0.47 25.51 24.66
N PRO A 180 1.24 25.97 23.66
CA PRO A 180 1.62 25.15 22.51
C PRO A 180 2.76 24.17 22.79
N THR A 181 3.33 24.19 24.00
CA THR A 181 4.46 23.33 24.39
C THR A 181 3.98 21.92 24.66
N GLN A 182 4.58 20.94 23.96
CA GLN A 182 4.28 19.52 24.12
C GLN A 182 4.29 19.08 25.58
N GLY A 183 3.20 18.45 26.04
CA GLY A 183 3.03 17.95 27.40
C GLY A 183 2.69 19.00 28.44
N SER A 184 2.58 20.28 28.04
CA SER A 184 2.20 21.40 28.90
C SER A 184 0.89 22.04 28.44
N GLU A 185 0.11 21.37 27.60
CA GLU A 185 -1.14 21.90 27.07
C GLU A 185 -2.24 21.91 28.14
N GLY A 186 -2.90 23.05 28.31
CA GLY A 186 -4.14 23.17 29.06
C GLY A 186 -5.32 22.62 28.25
N PHE A 187 -6.33 22.10 28.94
CA PHE A 187 -7.45 21.43 28.30
C PHE A 187 -8.73 21.53 29.11
N VAL A 188 -9.86 21.35 28.44
CA VAL A 188 -11.17 21.19 29.05
C VAL A 188 -11.45 19.69 29.25
N SER A 189 -11.91 19.33 30.44
CA SER A 189 -12.36 17.97 30.76
C SER A 189 -13.83 17.99 31.19
N SER A 190 -14.57 16.91 30.89
CA SER A 190 -16.01 16.82 31.18
C SER A 190 -16.41 15.41 31.55
N LEU A 191 -17.39 15.28 32.44
CA LEU A 191 -18.15 14.07 32.71
C LEU A 191 -19.48 14.13 31.95
N ALA A 192 -20.05 12.99 31.57
CA ALA A 192 -21.37 13.01 30.93
C ALA A 192 -22.44 13.60 31.89
N PRO A 193 -23.33 14.50 31.41
CA PRO A 193 -23.54 14.97 30.04
C PRO A 193 -22.84 16.30 29.67
N GLY A 194 -21.78 16.72 30.36
CA GLY A 194 -21.05 17.96 30.09
C GLY A 194 -20.20 17.95 28.81
N PHE A 195 -19.88 19.14 28.30
CA PHE A 195 -19.13 19.36 27.05
C PHE A 195 -18.40 20.72 27.03
N LEU A 196 -17.40 20.83 26.15
CA LEU A 196 -16.98 22.12 25.58
C LEU A 196 -17.80 22.39 24.32
N GLU A 197 -18.54 23.50 24.29
CA GLU A 197 -19.29 23.99 23.14
C GLU A 197 -18.65 25.24 22.55
N TRP A 198 -18.52 25.31 21.22
CA TRP A 198 -17.93 26.46 20.54
C TRP A 198 -18.70 26.82 19.26
N ASN A 199 -19.10 28.07 19.16
CA ASN A 199 -19.66 28.65 17.95
C ASN A 199 -18.57 28.90 16.90
N THR A 200 -18.87 28.59 15.65
CA THR A 200 -17.99 28.79 14.49
C THR A 200 -18.74 29.56 13.41
N ALA A 201 -18.01 30.27 12.54
CA ALA A 201 -18.62 31.00 11.43
C ALA A 201 -17.69 31.13 10.20
N SER A 202 -16.68 30.28 10.10
CA SER A 202 -15.65 30.33 9.04
C SER A 202 -15.21 28.94 8.62
N THR A 203 -14.52 28.85 7.50
CA THR A 203 -13.87 27.62 7.03
C THR A 203 -12.45 27.40 7.58
N SER A 204 -12.02 28.18 8.57
CA SER A 204 -10.77 27.95 9.31
C SER A 204 -10.87 26.75 10.25
N PRO A 205 -9.74 26.12 10.63
CA PRO A 205 -9.73 25.05 11.63
C PRO A 205 -9.95 25.61 13.04
N TYR A 206 -10.84 24.97 13.80
CA TYR A 206 -11.14 25.26 15.21
C TYR A 206 -10.63 24.10 16.08
N LEU A 207 -9.61 24.37 16.90
CA LEU A 207 -9.01 23.38 17.79
C LEU A 207 -9.75 23.34 19.13
N PHE A 208 -10.47 22.27 19.42
CA PHE A 208 -11.09 21.99 20.72
C PHE A 208 -10.05 21.31 21.64
N PRO A 209 -9.48 22.03 22.62
CA PRO A 209 -8.45 21.49 23.48
C PRO A 209 -9.07 20.64 24.59
N VAL A 210 -9.49 19.42 24.26
CA VAL A 210 -10.11 18.48 25.22
C VAL A 210 -9.12 17.45 25.73
N GLY A 211 -9.32 17.03 26.98
CA GLY A 211 -8.47 16.07 27.66
C GLY A 211 -9.07 15.62 28.98
N SER A 212 -8.32 14.86 29.76
CA SER A 212 -8.70 14.50 31.12
C SER A 212 -7.49 14.15 31.96
N SER A 213 -7.48 14.61 33.21
CA SER A 213 -6.54 14.17 34.24
C SER A 213 -6.98 12.90 34.97
N LEU A 214 -8.25 12.47 34.80
CA LEU A 214 -8.75 11.22 35.38
C LEU A 214 -8.01 10.03 34.78
N ASN A 215 -7.70 9.02 35.58
CA ASN A 215 -6.88 7.87 35.19
C ASN A 215 -5.46 8.28 34.75
N THR A 216 -5.14 8.08 33.47
CA THR A 216 -3.88 8.52 32.86
C THR A 216 -4.10 9.87 32.20
N LEU A 217 -3.32 10.89 32.58
CA LEU A 217 -3.40 12.21 31.96
C LEU A 217 -3.29 12.11 30.44
N ARG A 218 -4.31 12.58 29.73
CA ARG A 218 -4.36 12.61 28.26
C ARG A 218 -4.93 13.92 27.74
N TYR A 219 -4.20 14.52 26.82
CA TYR A 219 -4.66 15.62 25.97
C TYR A 219 -4.85 15.09 24.55
N ARG A 220 -6.08 15.09 24.04
CA ARG A 220 -6.47 14.51 22.74
C ARG A 220 -7.43 15.46 22.04
N PRO A 221 -6.91 16.57 21.47
CA PRO A 221 -7.77 17.60 20.91
C PRO A 221 -8.49 17.12 19.65
N ILE A 222 -9.64 17.72 19.40
CA ILE A 222 -10.37 17.58 18.15
C ILE A 222 -10.25 18.89 17.38
N GLU A 223 -9.87 18.84 16.11
CA GLU A 223 -9.97 20.00 15.23
C GLU A 223 -11.15 19.80 14.30
N ILE A 224 -12.02 20.81 14.23
CA ILE A 224 -13.18 20.83 13.33
C ILE A 224 -12.97 21.97 12.32
N THR A 225 -13.03 21.64 11.04
CA THR A 225 -12.97 22.63 9.95
C THR A 225 -14.30 22.64 9.20
N PRO A 226 -15.21 23.60 9.47
CA PRO A 226 -16.47 23.71 8.74
C PRO A 226 -16.22 23.86 7.23
N ASN A 227 -17.00 23.17 6.41
CA ASN A 227 -16.90 23.29 4.95
C ASN A 227 -17.70 24.49 4.38
N ALA A 228 -18.40 25.24 5.24
CA ALA A 228 -19.07 26.49 4.91
C ALA A 228 -18.83 27.55 5.99
N ALA A 229 -18.78 28.82 5.60
CA ALA A 229 -18.69 29.96 6.50
C ALA A 229 -20.08 30.38 7.04
N THR A 230 -20.85 29.41 7.52
CA THR A 230 -22.16 29.61 8.16
C THR A 230 -22.02 29.49 9.67
N ALA A 231 -22.98 30.05 10.41
CA ALA A 231 -22.99 29.92 11.86
C ALA A 231 -23.31 28.47 12.25
N GLU A 232 -22.34 27.79 12.86
CA GLU A 232 -22.47 26.42 13.38
C GLU A 232 -22.07 26.41 14.86
N SER A 233 -22.53 25.41 15.61
CA SER A 233 -22.03 25.15 16.97
C SER A 233 -21.69 23.67 17.10
N TYR A 234 -20.52 23.39 17.67
CA TYR A 234 -20.06 22.03 17.94
C TYR A 234 -19.79 21.83 19.41
N THR A 235 -20.10 20.63 19.88
CA THR A 235 -19.82 20.15 21.23
C THR A 235 -18.82 19.02 21.15
N VAL A 236 -17.79 19.07 22.01
CA VAL A 236 -16.75 18.05 22.08
C VAL A 236 -16.52 17.66 23.53
N ARG A 237 -16.49 16.36 23.80
CA ARG A 237 -16.02 15.77 25.05
C ARG A 237 -15.00 14.68 24.76
N PHE A 238 -13.88 14.71 25.48
CA PHE A 238 -12.96 13.59 25.57
C PHE A 238 -13.38 12.67 26.73
N VAL A 239 -13.48 11.37 26.48
CA VAL A 239 -13.80 10.37 27.49
C VAL A 239 -12.60 9.45 27.69
N ASN A 240 -11.99 9.53 28.87
CA ASN A 240 -10.77 8.80 29.21
C ASN A 240 -11.05 7.43 29.85
N ASN A 241 -11.83 6.62 29.13
CA ASN A 241 -12.32 5.33 29.57
C ASN A 241 -12.55 4.41 28.36
N ASP A 242 -12.61 3.09 28.60
CA ASP A 242 -13.07 2.14 27.60
C ASP A 242 -14.54 2.40 27.28
N ALA A 243 -14.88 2.58 26.00
CA ALA A 243 -16.25 2.83 25.57
C ALA A 243 -17.23 1.72 25.97
N THR A 244 -16.75 0.48 26.12
CA THR A 244 -17.57 -0.65 26.61
C THR A 244 -18.08 -0.41 28.03
N ALA A 245 -17.30 0.26 28.89
CA ALA A 245 -17.73 0.60 30.25
C ALA A 245 -18.84 1.66 30.26
N ASP A 246 -18.96 2.44 29.18
CA ASP A 246 -20.00 3.44 28.97
C ASP A 246 -21.15 2.92 28.08
N THR A 247 -21.35 1.59 28.04
CA THR A 247 -22.40 0.85 27.30
C THR A 247 -22.22 0.75 25.78
N TYR A 248 -21.14 1.30 25.22
CA TYR A 248 -20.80 1.21 23.80
C TYR A 248 -19.83 0.04 23.54
N ASP A 249 -20.33 -1.19 23.64
CA ASP A 249 -19.51 -2.41 23.52
C ASP A 249 -18.71 -2.44 22.21
N ARG A 250 -17.38 -2.39 22.33
CA ARG A 250 -16.43 -2.39 21.21
C ARG A 250 -16.42 -3.67 20.38
N ASN A 251 -17.07 -4.73 20.86
CA ASN A 251 -17.26 -5.97 20.11
C ASN A 251 -18.50 -5.96 19.22
N ILE A 252 -19.44 -5.04 19.45
CA ILE A 252 -20.60 -4.85 18.58
C ILE A 252 -20.21 -3.84 17.50
N LYS A 253 -19.68 -4.37 16.39
CA LYS A 253 -19.09 -3.60 15.29
C LYS A 253 -19.34 -4.23 13.93
N ASP A 254 -19.24 -3.43 12.87
CA ASP A 254 -19.22 -3.97 11.52
C ASP A 254 -17.94 -4.79 11.21
N THR A 255 -17.93 -5.47 10.07
CA THR A 255 -16.87 -6.42 9.68
C THR A 255 -15.68 -5.77 8.98
N THR A 256 -15.72 -4.46 8.74
CA THR A 256 -14.72 -3.72 7.96
C THR A 256 -13.52 -3.26 8.79
N PHE A 257 -13.51 -3.52 10.10
CA PHE A 257 -12.38 -3.24 10.99
C PHE A 257 -12.20 -4.33 12.06
N CYS A 258 -10.97 -4.50 12.56
CA CYS A 258 -10.65 -5.55 13.54
C CYS A 258 -10.73 -5.05 14.97
N PHE A 259 -10.16 -3.88 15.26
CA PHE A 259 -9.99 -3.37 16.61
C PHE A 259 -10.38 -1.90 16.70
N SER A 260 -10.72 -1.47 17.91
CA SER A 260 -11.00 -0.08 18.25
C SER A 260 -10.26 0.29 19.53
N ASN A 261 -10.02 1.57 19.75
CA ASN A 261 -9.22 2.05 20.87
C ASN A 261 -9.80 1.62 22.23
N PRO A 262 -9.05 0.91 23.08
CA PRO A 262 -9.52 0.47 24.39
C PRO A 262 -9.45 1.52 25.50
N ASN A 263 -8.74 2.62 25.27
CA ASN A 263 -8.34 3.51 26.35
C ASN A 263 -9.22 4.75 26.46
N TRP A 264 -9.76 5.22 25.33
CA TRP A 264 -10.51 6.46 25.26
C TRP A 264 -11.29 6.57 23.95
N TYR A 265 -12.27 7.48 23.96
CA TYR A 265 -13.08 7.86 22.81
C TYR A 265 -13.54 9.32 22.94
N HIS A 266 -14.20 9.86 21.92
CA HIS A 266 -14.77 11.21 21.96
C HIS A 266 -16.27 11.17 21.77
N ALA A 267 -16.99 12.11 22.39
CA ALA A 267 -18.35 12.44 21.99
C ALA A 267 -18.31 13.78 21.26
N ILE A 268 -18.70 13.77 19.98
CA ILE A 268 -18.64 14.93 19.10
C ILE A 268 -20.03 15.13 18.52
N ASN A 269 -20.56 16.35 18.58
CA ASN A 269 -21.87 16.64 18.02
C ASN A 269 -21.93 18.06 17.47
N ARG A 270 -22.70 18.25 16.39
CA ARG A 270 -23.08 19.57 15.90
C ARG A 270 -24.43 19.96 16.52
N SER A 271 -24.42 20.88 17.47
CA SER A 271 -25.62 21.32 18.19
C SER A 271 -26.44 22.36 17.41
N ILE A 272 -25.80 23.14 16.54
CA ILE A 272 -26.45 24.16 15.68
C ILE A 272 -25.85 24.11 14.27
N GLY A 273 -26.71 24.27 13.26
CA GLY A 273 -26.32 24.39 11.86
C GLY A 273 -26.39 23.06 11.09
N THR A 274 -26.07 23.11 9.79
CA THR A 274 -26.22 21.98 8.85
C THR A 274 -25.01 21.74 7.96
N ALA A 275 -24.00 22.62 7.98
CA ALA A 275 -22.84 22.48 7.11
C ALA A 275 -21.99 21.27 7.50
N THR A 276 -21.51 20.51 6.52
CA THR A 276 -20.53 19.45 6.77
C THR A 276 -19.23 20.05 7.32
N ALA A 277 -18.44 19.25 8.02
CA ALA A 277 -17.12 19.66 8.49
C ALA A 277 -16.09 18.52 8.37
N ASP A 278 -14.84 18.89 8.21
CA ASP A 278 -13.75 17.94 8.37
C ASP A 278 -13.45 17.79 9.87
N VAL A 279 -13.49 16.56 10.38
CA VAL A 279 -13.23 16.24 11.79
C VAL A 279 -11.89 15.54 11.90
N LYS A 280 -10.93 16.19 12.56
CA LYS A 280 -9.57 15.69 12.77
C LYS A 280 -9.38 15.29 14.24
N VAL A 281 -9.16 14.00 14.46
CA VAL A 281 -8.85 13.43 15.77
C VAL A 281 -7.35 13.35 15.95
N HIS A 282 -6.82 13.93 17.03
CA HIS A 282 -5.40 13.88 17.38
C HIS A 282 -5.12 12.78 18.41
N TYR A 283 -4.05 12.02 18.20
CA TYR A 283 -3.59 10.98 19.12
C TYR A 283 -2.07 10.84 19.12
N VAL A 284 -1.52 10.27 20.19
CA VAL A 284 -0.08 10.07 20.36
C VAL A 284 0.22 8.61 20.08
N ALA A 285 0.73 8.30 18.88
CA ALA A 285 0.89 6.93 18.42
C ALA A 285 1.75 6.06 19.36
N SER A 286 2.78 6.64 19.99
CA SER A 286 3.63 5.92 20.97
C SER A 286 2.92 5.58 22.28
N ALA A 287 1.84 6.28 22.62
CA ALA A 287 1.08 6.10 23.87
C ALA A 287 -0.31 5.47 23.66
N ASP A 288 -0.85 5.55 22.44
CA ASP A 288 -2.21 5.07 22.10
C ASP A 288 -2.21 3.88 21.15
N GLY A 289 -1.08 3.56 20.51
CA GLY A 289 -1.01 2.63 19.38
C GLY A 289 -1.19 3.34 18.03
N ALA A 290 -0.99 2.61 16.95
CA ALA A 290 -1.18 3.09 15.58
C ALA A 290 -2.60 2.80 15.11
N TRP A 291 -3.30 3.82 14.63
CA TRP A 291 -4.70 3.72 14.20
C TRP A 291 -4.84 4.28 12.79
N ASP A 292 -5.59 3.60 11.92
CA ASP A 292 -5.72 3.92 10.49
C ASP A 292 -7.15 4.28 10.07
N GLY A 293 -8.09 4.35 11.03
CA GLY A 293 -9.47 4.74 10.77
C GLY A 293 -10.21 5.37 11.95
N LEU A 294 -11.47 5.73 11.68
CA LEU A 294 -12.45 6.17 12.67
C LEU A 294 -13.74 5.35 12.55
N ALA A 295 -14.41 5.13 13.66
CA ALA A 295 -15.78 4.62 13.71
C ALA A 295 -16.67 5.55 14.55
N GLU A 296 -17.97 5.54 14.25
CA GLU A 296 -19.02 6.18 15.02
C GLU A 296 -20.00 5.11 15.52
N TRP A 297 -20.46 5.21 16.76
CA TRP A 297 -21.57 4.38 17.22
C TRP A 297 -22.87 4.83 16.58
N GLN A 298 -23.62 3.95 15.93
CA GLN A 298 -24.81 4.34 15.18
C GLN A 298 -26.08 3.72 15.73
N THR A 299 -27.09 4.56 15.96
CA THR A 299 -28.46 4.15 16.30
C THR A 299 -29.32 4.17 15.04
N PRO A 300 -30.26 3.23 14.83
CA PRO A 300 -30.74 2.23 15.80
C PRO A 300 -29.96 0.91 15.83
N ALA A 301 -28.92 0.75 15.00
CA ALA A 301 -28.15 -0.49 14.92
C ALA A 301 -27.43 -0.85 16.24
N ASN A 302 -27.14 0.15 17.08
CA ASN A 302 -26.40 0.02 18.34
C ASN A 302 -25.10 -0.74 18.14
N GLN A 303 -24.31 -0.29 17.16
CA GLN A 303 -23.01 -0.87 16.83
C GLN A 303 -22.04 0.22 16.36
N TRP A 304 -20.75 -0.05 16.46
CA TRP A 304 -19.69 0.76 15.87
C TRP A 304 -19.62 0.54 14.36
N ASN A 305 -19.83 1.62 13.60
CA ASN A 305 -19.71 1.62 12.15
C ASN A 305 -18.46 2.38 11.72
N ASN A 306 -17.67 1.76 10.84
CA ASN A 306 -16.56 2.41 10.18
C ASN A 306 -17.08 3.59 9.35
N ILE A 307 -16.51 4.77 9.58
CA ILE A 307 -16.91 5.99 8.88
C ILE A 307 -15.96 6.36 7.75
N ALA A 308 -15.24 5.38 7.18
CA ALA A 308 -14.37 5.56 6.01
C ALA A 308 -15.04 6.37 4.85
N PRO A 309 -14.26 7.02 3.97
CA PRO A 309 -12.80 7.12 4.03
C PRO A 309 -12.34 8.08 5.14
N THR A 310 -11.18 7.77 5.71
CA THR A 310 -10.41 8.65 6.59
C THR A 310 -9.02 8.84 6.03
N THR A 311 -8.38 9.96 6.36
CA THR A 311 -7.01 10.26 5.93
C THR A 311 -6.09 10.37 7.14
N ALA A 312 -5.01 9.59 7.12
CA ALA A 312 -3.95 9.67 8.12
C ALA A 312 -3.08 10.92 7.88
N GLY A 313 -2.58 11.51 8.95
CA GLY A 313 -1.68 12.67 8.88
C GLY A 313 -0.93 12.88 10.19
N THR A 314 -0.21 14.00 10.26
CA THR A 314 0.53 14.42 11.45
C THR A 314 0.27 15.90 11.73
N SER A 315 0.15 16.26 13.01
CA SER A 315 0.02 17.66 13.47
C SER A 315 0.88 17.83 14.72
N SER A 316 2.00 18.56 14.60
CA SER A 316 3.04 18.59 15.64
C SER A 316 3.49 17.17 15.98
N TYR A 317 3.45 16.76 17.26
CA TYR A 317 3.78 15.43 17.73
C TYR A 317 2.61 14.43 17.69
N PHE A 318 1.41 14.87 17.27
CA PHE A 318 0.26 13.98 17.12
C PHE A 318 0.24 13.29 15.76
N ALA A 319 -0.11 12.02 15.78
CA ALA A 319 -0.72 11.38 14.62
C ALA A 319 -2.20 11.80 14.55
N THR A 320 -2.76 11.84 13.35
CA THR A 320 -4.14 12.30 13.15
C THR A 320 -4.91 11.38 12.21
N GLN A 321 -6.21 11.24 12.48
CA GLN A 321 -7.17 10.71 11.51
C GLN A 321 -8.20 11.79 11.19
N VAL A 322 -8.40 12.05 9.90
CA VAL A 322 -9.36 13.05 9.40
C VAL A 322 -10.53 12.35 8.75
N LYS A 323 -11.74 12.62 9.23
CA LYS A 323 -12.97 12.34 8.48
C LYS A 323 -13.38 13.59 7.69
N PRO A 324 -13.22 13.62 6.35
CA PRO A 324 -13.62 14.77 5.55
C PRO A 324 -15.15 14.83 5.38
N THR A 325 -15.68 16.04 5.22
CA THR A 325 -17.08 16.31 4.82
C THR A 325 -18.13 15.61 5.69
N TRP A 326 -17.89 15.53 6.99
CA TRP A 326 -18.79 14.84 7.92
C TRP A 326 -20.08 15.61 8.15
N ALA A 327 -21.22 14.92 8.03
CA ALA A 327 -22.55 15.53 8.11
C ALA A 327 -23.19 15.48 9.51
N PHE A 328 -22.59 14.75 10.46
CA PHE A 328 -23.12 14.54 11.82
C PHE A 328 -24.54 13.95 11.81
N ALA A 329 -24.75 12.87 11.04
CA ALA A 329 -26.07 12.27 10.87
C ALA A 329 -26.62 11.58 12.13
N ASN A 330 -25.75 11.19 13.08
CA ASN A 330 -26.10 10.57 14.35
C ASN A 330 -25.71 11.48 15.52
N PRO A 331 -26.48 12.53 15.80
CA PRO A 331 -26.09 13.52 16.79
C PRO A 331 -25.94 12.91 18.19
N GLY A 332 -24.90 13.33 18.90
CA GLY A 332 -24.61 12.91 20.27
C GLY A 332 -23.96 11.52 20.41
N GLN A 333 -23.68 10.84 19.30
CA GLN A 333 -23.01 9.54 19.35
C GLN A 333 -21.49 9.66 19.47
N PRO A 334 -20.82 8.67 20.09
CA PRO A 334 -19.38 8.66 20.24
C PRO A 334 -18.63 8.25 18.97
N TYR A 335 -17.37 8.68 18.91
CA TYR A 335 -16.39 8.41 17.87
C TYR A 335 -15.17 7.75 18.49
N ILE A 336 -14.59 6.77 17.81
CA ILE A 336 -13.44 6.01 18.30
C ILE A 336 -12.44 5.76 17.17
N LEU A 337 -11.15 5.68 17.52
CA LEU A 337 -10.11 5.23 16.59
C LEU A 337 -10.25 3.72 16.35
N ILE A 338 -10.00 3.29 15.11
CA ILE A 338 -10.09 1.90 14.69
C ILE A 338 -8.90 1.45 13.84
N GLU A 339 -8.73 0.13 13.75
CA GLU A 339 -7.82 -0.54 12.82
C GLU A 339 -8.64 -1.22 11.72
N ASN A 340 -8.63 -0.62 10.54
CA ASN A 340 -9.32 -1.05 9.35
C ASN A 340 -8.85 -2.42 8.89
N ARG A 341 -9.82 -3.24 8.50
CA ARG A 341 -9.55 -4.50 7.84
C ARG A 341 -9.14 -4.24 6.40
N PRO A 342 -7.98 -4.75 5.96
CA PRO A 342 -7.62 -4.67 4.56
C PRO A 342 -8.71 -5.30 3.71
N THR A 343 -9.04 -4.72 2.56
CA THR A 343 -9.97 -5.34 1.62
C THR A 343 -9.43 -6.71 1.19
N THR A 344 -10.32 -7.68 1.05
CA THR A 344 -9.95 -9.06 0.75
C THR A 344 -9.19 -9.13 -0.58
N PRO A 345 -7.95 -9.66 -0.62
CA PRO A 345 -7.20 -9.77 -1.86
C PRO A 345 -7.85 -10.76 -2.83
N SER A 346 -7.66 -10.53 -4.13
CA SER A 346 -7.96 -11.47 -5.20
C SER A 346 -6.68 -11.85 -5.95
N VAL A 347 -6.61 -13.09 -6.42
CA VAL A 347 -5.45 -13.61 -7.18
C VAL A 347 -5.97 -14.29 -8.43
N THR A 348 -5.41 -13.93 -9.58
CA THR A 348 -5.66 -14.62 -10.85
C THR A 348 -4.60 -15.69 -11.06
N CYS A 349 -5.02 -16.91 -11.39
CA CYS A 349 -4.14 -18.08 -11.50
C CYS A 349 -4.26 -18.71 -12.90
N PRO A 350 -3.21 -19.36 -13.41
CA PRO A 350 -3.34 -20.22 -14.57
C PRO A 350 -4.23 -21.43 -14.24
N ASN A 351 -5.06 -21.86 -15.20
CA ASN A 351 -5.89 -23.05 -15.04
C ASN A 351 -5.08 -24.35 -15.16
N ALA A 352 -4.01 -24.33 -15.95
CA ALA A 352 -3.12 -25.45 -16.16
C ALA A 352 -1.72 -24.98 -16.54
N VAL A 353 -0.71 -25.80 -16.22
CA VAL A 353 0.69 -25.63 -16.64
C VAL A 353 1.30 -26.96 -17.06
N CYS A 354 2.45 -26.92 -17.74
CA CYS A 354 3.19 -28.12 -18.15
C CYS A 354 4.25 -28.47 -17.10
N SER A 355 4.47 -29.76 -16.84
CA SER A 355 5.42 -30.20 -15.80
C SER A 355 6.88 -29.78 -16.07
N ASN A 356 7.23 -29.48 -17.32
CA ASN A 356 8.52 -28.93 -17.73
C ASN A 356 8.60 -27.40 -17.70
N GLN A 357 7.49 -26.70 -17.48
CA GLN A 357 7.40 -25.24 -17.37
C GLN A 357 6.42 -24.86 -16.23
N PRO A 358 6.72 -25.23 -14.97
CA PRO A 358 5.81 -25.01 -13.84
C PRO A 358 5.86 -23.58 -13.28
N ALA A 359 6.80 -22.76 -13.73
CA ALA A 359 7.04 -21.43 -13.19
C ALA A 359 5.87 -20.46 -13.48
N ALA A 360 5.40 -19.76 -12.45
CA ALA A 360 4.37 -18.73 -12.57
C ALA A 360 4.62 -17.55 -11.62
N SER A 361 4.12 -16.37 -12.01
CA SER A 361 4.07 -15.18 -11.16
C SER A 361 2.63 -14.93 -10.74
N LEU A 362 2.35 -14.91 -9.44
CA LEU A 362 1.03 -14.67 -8.87
C LEU A 362 1.02 -13.33 -8.15
N THR A 363 0.05 -12.47 -8.47
CA THR A 363 -0.11 -11.16 -7.85
C THR A 363 -1.46 -11.07 -7.15
N ALA A 364 -1.44 -10.61 -5.91
CA ALA A 364 -2.63 -10.22 -5.16
C ALA A 364 -3.05 -8.80 -5.54
N THR A 365 -4.31 -8.63 -5.93
CA THR A 365 -4.92 -7.36 -6.30
C THR A 365 -6.17 -7.09 -5.47
N GLY A 366 -6.74 -5.87 -5.56
CA GLY A 366 -7.98 -5.50 -4.86
C GLY A 366 -7.85 -5.33 -3.34
N SER A 367 -6.66 -5.52 -2.77
CA SER A 367 -6.36 -5.29 -1.35
C SER A 367 -5.60 -3.98 -1.14
N ASN A 368 -5.94 -3.22 -0.09
CA ASN A 368 -5.14 -2.12 0.44
C ASN A 368 -4.18 -2.56 1.57
N GLY A 369 -3.92 -3.87 1.70
CA GLY A 369 -2.92 -4.39 2.62
C GLY A 369 -1.51 -3.90 2.30
N THR A 370 -0.67 -3.83 3.32
CA THR A 370 0.73 -3.33 3.20
C THR A 370 1.76 -4.46 3.26
N ASN A 371 1.43 -5.56 3.96
CA ASN A 371 2.26 -6.75 4.01
C ASN A 371 1.43 -7.98 3.64
N TYR A 372 2.07 -8.95 2.99
CA TYR A 372 1.42 -10.15 2.46
C TYR A 372 2.14 -11.41 2.90
N THR A 373 1.39 -12.39 3.39
CA THR A 373 1.91 -13.73 3.67
C THR A 373 1.26 -14.72 2.73
N TRP A 374 2.08 -15.41 1.94
CA TRP A 374 1.64 -16.45 1.03
C TRP A 374 1.93 -17.83 1.60
N THR A 375 0.94 -18.71 1.55
CA THR A 375 1.05 -20.12 1.91
C THR A 375 0.71 -20.96 0.69
N VAL A 376 1.68 -21.77 0.25
CA VAL A 376 1.52 -22.70 -0.86
C VAL A 376 1.48 -24.14 -0.34
N SER A 377 0.82 -25.02 -1.08
CA SER A 377 0.73 -26.45 -0.76
C SER A 377 0.58 -27.27 -2.05
N GLY A 378 0.40 -28.60 -1.94
CA GLY A 378 0.22 -29.45 -3.11
C GLY A 378 1.48 -29.63 -3.97
N GLY A 379 2.67 -29.49 -3.38
CA GLY A 379 3.94 -29.56 -4.11
C GLY A 379 4.35 -28.25 -4.79
N THR A 380 3.52 -27.21 -4.70
CA THR A 380 3.90 -25.85 -5.10
C THR A 380 4.99 -25.32 -4.17
N THR A 381 6.00 -24.63 -4.71
CA THR A 381 7.05 -23.97 -3.93
C THR A 381 7.15 -22.49 -4.26
N ILE A 382 7.42 -21.65 -3.27
CA ILE A 382 7.69 -20.21 -3.47
C ILE A 382 9.18 -20.05 -3.74
N THR A 383 9.52 -19.51 -4.90
CA THR A 383 10.92 -19.29 -5.31
C THR A 383 11.40 -17.88 -4.94
N SER A 384 10.50 -16.89 -4.91
CA SER A 384 10.78 -15.52 -4.44
C SER A 384 9.50 -14.70 -4.20
N GLY A 385 9.63 -13.52 -3.57
CA GLY A 385 8.54 -12.54 -3.44
C GLY A 385 7.71 -12.61 -2.16
N GLN A 386 7.99 -13.54 -1.24
CA GLN A 386 7.32 -13.61 0.07
C GLN A 386 7.40 -12.27 0.82
N GLY A 387 6.33 -11.91 1.52
CA GLY A 387 6.21 -10.60 2.17
C GLY A 387 5.60 -9.51 1.27
N THR A 388 5.60 -9.71 -0.05
CA THR A 388 5.11 -8.73 -1.03
C THR A 388 3.79 -9.17 -1.66
N ASN A 389 3.13 -8.26 -2.36
CA ASN A 389 1.88 -8.56 -3.07
C ASN A 389 2.07 -9.45 -4.32
N THR A 390 3.30 -9.83 -4.68
CA THR A 390 3.59 -10.70 -5.82
C THR A 390 4.60 -11.78 -5.44
N ILE A 391 4.33 -13.03 -5.81
CA ILE A 391 5.25 -14.16 -5.61
C ILE A 391 5.57 -14.84 -6.94
N ASN A 392 6.79 -15.34 -7.04
CA ASN A 392 7.15 -16.33 -8.05
C ASN A 392 7.10 -17.72 -7.42
N VAL A 393 6.51 -18.66 -8.14
CA VAL A 393 6.27 -20.03 -7.68
C VAL A 393 6.61 -21.04 -8.77
N ASP A 394 7.04 -22.23 -8.35
CA ASP A 394 6.96 -23.43 -9.19
C ASP A 394 5.69 -24.18 -8.79
N LEU A 395 4.72 -24.22 -9.70
CA LEU A 395 3.38 -24.75 -9.43
C LEU A 395 3.38 -26.28 -9.33
N GLY A 396 2.78 -26.78 -8.25
CA GLY A 396 2.46 -28.18 -8.01
C GLY A 396 0.96 -28.46 -8.15
N SER A 397 0.56 -29.71 -7.85
CA SER A 397 -0.83 -30.17 -7.93
C SER A 397 -1.70 -29.71 -6.75
N THR A 398 -2.94 -30.18 -6.70
CA THR A 398 -4.08 -29.47 -6.10
C THR A 398 -4.03 -29.29 -4.58
N ALA A 399 -3.79 -28.06 -4.16
CA ALA A 399 -4.24 -27.49 -2.91
C ALA A 399 -4.29 -25.95 -3.05
N PRO A 400 -5.18 -25.23 -2.35
CA PRO A 400 -5.32 -23.79 -2.52
C PRO A 400 -4.05 -23.05 -2.11
N ILE A 401 -3.72 -22.01 -2.87
CA ILE A 401 -2.73 -21.00 -2.47
C ILE A 401 -3.47 -19.96 -1.64
N ILE A 402 -3.04 -19.80 -0.39
CA ILE A 402 -3.64 -18.84 0.53
C ILE A 402 -2.78 -17.58 0.52
N VAL A 403 -3.41 -16.43 0.32
CA VAL A 403 -2.77 -15.13 0.55
C VAL A 403 -3.47 -14.42 1.69
N VAL A 404 -2.68 -13.94 2.64
CA VAL A 404 -3.12 -13.13 3.78
C VAL A 404 -2.54 -11.73 3.60
N ALA A 405 -3.41 -10.73 3.46
CA ALA A 405 -3.04 -9.32 3.44
C ALA A 405 -3.23 -8.73 4.84
N THR A 406 -2.27 -7.93 5.31
CA THR A 406 -2.30 -7.31 6.64
C THR A 406 -2.19 -5.78 6.54
N ASN A 407 -2.77 -5.08 7.50
CA ASN A 407 -2.56 -3.63 7.65
C ASN A 407 -1.11 -3.32 8.08
N ALA A 408 -0.76 -2.02 8.14
CA ALA A 408 0.61 -1.59 8.44
C ALA A 408 1.09 -2.05 9.83
N ALA A 409 0.19 -2.17 10.80
CA ALA A 409 0.48 -2.65 12.14
C ALA A 409 0.63 -4.18 12.23
N GLY A 410 0.21 -4.94 11.20
CA GLY A 410 0.24 -6.41 11.20
C GLY A 410 -0.82 -7.07 12.09
N THR A 411 -1.70 -6.29 12.70
CA THR A 411 -2.70 -6.72 13.68
C THR A 411 -4.01 -7.16 13.04
N CYS A 412 -4.37 -6.59 11.89
CA CYS A 412 -5.60 -6.87 11.19
C CYS A 412 -5.33 -7.46 9.81
N SER A 413 -6.10 -8.49 9.43
CA SER A 413 -5.87 -9.24 8.20
C SER A 413 -7.14 -9.59 7.45
N SER A 414 -7.02 -9.74 6.14
CA SER A 414 -7.98 -10.44 5.30
C SER A 414 -7.25 -11.51 4.47
N SER A 415 -7.96 -12.55 4.09
CA SER A 415 -7.37 -13.68 3.39
C SER A 415 -8.27 -14.22 2.30
N THR A 416 -7.65 -14.74 1.25
CA THR A 416 -8.31 -15.47 0.17
C THR A 416 -7.59 -16.79 -0.07
N ALA A 417 -8.37 -17.84 -0.29
CA ALA A 417 -7.89 -19.08 -0.90
C ALA A 417 -8.10 -19.00 -2.41
N ALA A 418 -7.02 -18.97 -3.17
CA ALA A 418 -7.01 -18.92 -4.63
C ALA A 418 -6.35 -20.16 -5.22
N CYS A 419 -6.36 -20.27 -6.54
CA CYS A 419 -5.65 -21.31 -7.29
C CYS A 419 -5.99 -22.74 -6.83
N THR A 420 -7.26 -23.01 -6.52
CA THR A 420 -7.69 -24.25 -5.84
C THR A 420 -7.46 -25.51 -6.68
N ASN A 421 -7.55 -25.41 -8.01
CA ASN A 421 -7.45 -26.53 -8.95
C ASN A 421 -6.51 -26.20 -10.12
N ILE A 422 -5.19 -26.18 -9.87
CA ILE A 422 -4.20 -26.09 -10.95
C ILE A 422 -3.94 -27.50 -11.51
N ILE A 423 -4.06 -27.66 -12.83
CA ILE A 423 -3.76 -28.91 -13.52
C ILE A 423 -2.28 -28.89 -13.96
N ILE A 424 -1.51 -29.88 -13.52
CA ILE A 424 -0.14 -30.12 -14.00
C ILE A 424 -0.18 -31.17 -15.11
N ASN A 425 -0.02 -30.72 -16.35
CA ASN A 425 0.02 -31.59 -17.52
C ASN A 425 1.43 -32.17 -17.68
N GLN A 426 1.54 -33.50 -17.72
CA GLN A 426 2.84 -34.15 -17.92
C GLN A 426 3.39 -33.82 -19.32
N ALA A 427 4.62 -33.31 -19.36
CA ALA A 427 5.33 -33.07 -20.61
C ALA A 427 5.50 -34.40 -21.39
N PRO A 428 5.35 -34.38 -22.73
CA PRO A 428 5.65 -35.54 -23.54
C PRO A 428 7.13 -35.92 -23.43
N LEU A 429 7.46 -37.20 -23.58
CA LEU A 429 8.86 -37.67 -23.58
C LEU A 429 9.29 -37.93 -25.02
N PRO A 430 9.98 -36.99 -25.69
CA PRO A 430 10.36 -37.13 -27.08
C PRO A 430 11.44 -38.20 -27.27
N GLY A 431 11.32 -38.97 -28.34
CA GLY A 431 12.34 -39.93 -28.74
C GLY A 431 12.19 -40.31 -30.20
N PHE A 432 13.30 -40.67 -30.84
CA PHE A 432 13.27 -41.22 -32.18
C PHE A 432 14.36 -42.26 -32.41
N THR A 433 14.12 -43.08 -33.44
CA THR A 433 15.14 -43.94 -34.04
C THR A 433 15.25 -43.66 -35.53
N SER A 434 16.33 -44.13 -36.13
CA SER A 434 16.61 -43.92 -37.55
C SER A 434 17.23 -45.17 -38.15
N THR A 435 16.83 -45.54 -39.35
CA THR A 435 17.36 -46.69 -40.09
C THR A 435 17.70 -46.29 -41.51
N VAL A 436 18.92 -46.63 -41.95
CA VAL A 436 19.37 -46.47 -43.34
C VAL A 436 18.69 -47.51 -44.25
N ASN A 437 18.33 -47.13 -45.46
CA ASN A 437 17.81 -48.06 -46.46
C ASN A 437 18.94 -48.89 -47.07
N ALA A 438 18.85 -50.22 -46.97
CA ALA A 438 19.88 -51.13 -47.47
C ALA A 438 20.14 -51.04 -48.99
N ASN A 439 19.16 -50.56 -49.77
CA ASN A 439 19.29 -50.41 -51.22
C ASN A 439 19.76 -49.01 -51.65
N ASN A 440 19.77 -48.03 -50.73
CA ASN A 440 20.27 -46.68 -50.98
C ASN A 440 20.68 -46.01 -49.67
N GLU A 441 21.99 -45.90 -49.43
CA GLU A 441 22.57 -45.38 -48.19
C GLU A 441 22.26 -43.88 -47.94
N LEU A 442 21.80 -43.15 -48.97
CA LEU A 442 21.33 -41.76 -48.81
C LEU A 442 19.88 -41.66 -48.32
N ASN A 443 19.11 -42.74 -48.37
CA ASN A 443 17.71 -42.77 -47.96
C ASN A 443 17.60 -43.26 -46.50
N TRP A 444 17.06 -42.41 -45.64
CA TRP A 444 16.88 -42.71 -44.22
C TRP A 444 15.41 -42.66 -43.83
N GLN A 445 15.00 -43.62 -43.01
CA GLN A 445 13.68 -43.64 -42.38
C GLN A 445 13.82 -43.27 -40.92
N PHE A 446 12.92 -42.42 -40.44
CA PHE A 446 12.85 -42.02 -39.04
C PHE A 446 11.56 -42.58 -38.44
N GLN A 447 11.66 -42.99 -37.18
CA GLN A 447 10.51 -43.46 -36.42
C GLN A 447 10.39 -42.65 -35.13
N ASP A 448 9.24 -42.02 -34.94
CA ASP A 448 8.88 -41.39 -33.67
C ASP A 448 8.62 -42.47 -32.62
N THR A 449 9.37 -42.43 -31.52
CA THR A 449 9.19 -43.31 -30.36
C THR A 449 8.71 -42.53 -29.13
N THR A 450 8.19 -41.32 -29.34
CA THR A 450 7.70 -40.43 -28.28
C THR A 450 6.51 -41.04 -27.54
N THR A 451 6.47 -40.83 -26.22
CA THR A 451 5.30 -41.17 -25.40
C THR A 451 4.59 -39.92 -24.92
N GLY A 452 3.26 -39.92 -24.97
CA GLY A 452 2.43 -38.84 -24.41
C GLY A 452 2.23 -37.62 -25.32
N ALA A 453 2.62 -37.68 -26.60
CA ALA A 453 2.37 -36.62 -27.58
C ALA A 453 1.19 -36.97 -28.52
N VAL A 454 0.56 -35.96 -29.11
CA VAL A 454 -0.46 -36.09 -30.16
C VAL A 454 0.02 -35.59 -31.52
N THR A 455 1.00 -34.69 -31.56
CA THR A 455 1.62 -34.20 -32.80
C THR A 455 3.14 -34.24 -32.72
N SER A 456 3.77 -34.42 -33.88
CA SER A 456 5.21 -34.37 -34.07
C SER A 456 5.57 -33.56 -35.32
N VAL A 457 6.61 -32.74 -35.17
CA VAL A 457 7.21 -31.89 -36.21
C VAL A 457 8.71 -32.14 -36.23
N TRP A 458 9.25 -32.41 -37.41
CA TRP A 458 10.65 -32.74 -37.59
C TRP A 458 11.38 -31.66 -38.37
N SER A 459 12.67 -31.49 -38.07
CA SER A 459 13.65 -30.88 -38.95
C SER A 459 14.80 -31.85 -39.17
N ILE A 460 14.97 -32.35 -40.40
CA ILE A 460 16.01 -33.33 -40.75
C ILE A 460 16.90 -32.71 -41.80
N GLY A 461 18.18 -32.48 -41.47
CA GLY A 461 19.14 -31.84 -42.37
C GLY A 461 18.73 -30.44 -42.84
N GLY A 462 17.85 -29.75 -42.09
CA GLY A 462 17.28 -28.45 -42.43
C GLY A 462 15.91 -28.49 -43.13
N THR A 463 15.41 -29.67 -43.52
CA THR A 463 14.10 -29.83 -44.16
C THR A 463 13.03 -30.15 -43.11
N GLY A 464 11.86 -29.48 -43.19
CA GLY A 464 10.74 -29.67 -42.27
C GLY A 464 9.79 -30.82 -42.68
N TYR A 465 9.33 -31.61 -41.72
CA TYR A 465 8.34 -32.68 -41.95
C TYR A 465 7.25 -32.68 -40.87
N THR A 466 6.07 -33.19 -41.24
CA THR A 466 4.95 -33.44 -40.34
C THR A 466 4.57 -34.92 -40.32
N GLY A 467 4.10 -35.41 -39.18
CA GLY A 467 3.73 -36.82 -38.98
C GLY A 467 4.85 -37.64 -38.31
N ALA A 468 4.48 -38.85 -37.88
CA ALA A 468 5.32 -39.64 -36.99
C ALA A 468 6.58 -40.23 -37.67
N ASN A 469 6.49 -40.67 -38.93
CA ASN A 469 7.56 -41.48 -39.53
C ASN A 469 8.00 -40.91 -40.89
N PRO A 470 8.70 -39.75 -40.92
CA PRO A 470 9.16 -39.17 -42.17
C PRO A 470 10.31 -39.97 -42.78
N GLN A 471 10.50 -39.78 -44.08
CA GLN A 471 11.65 -40.25 -44.82
C GLN A 471 12.41 -39.05 -45.37
N ASN A 472 13.75 -39.13 -45.37
CA ASN A 472 14.58 -38.12 -45.99
C ASN A 472 15.66 -38.76 -46.87
N THR A 473 15.93 -38.13 -48.01
CA THR A 473 17.05 -38.46 -48.89
C THR A 473 18.08 -37.34 -48.78
N PHE A 474 19.27 -37.67 -48.30
CA PHE A 474 20.35 -36.70 -48.19
C PHE A 474 21.05 -36.49 -49.53
N GLY A 475 21.52 -35.27 -49.80
CA GLY A 475 22.20 -34.92 -51.05
C GLY A 475 23.63 -35.46 -51.19
N GLY A 476 24.14 -36.15 -50.17
CA GLY A 476 25.47 -36.75 -50.11
C GLY A 476 25.82 -37.22 -48.69
N PRO A 477 26.99 -37.84 -48.51
CA PRO A 477 27.49 -38.19 -47.19
C PRO A 477 27.85 -36.95 -46.39
N GLY A 478 27.68 -37.03 -45.07
CA GLY A 478 27.88 -35.91 -44.15
C GLY A 478 27.18 -36.14 -42.81
N THR A 479 27.33 -35.18 -41.90
CA THR A 479 26.62 -35.17 -40.62
C THR A 479 25.48 -34.18 -40.67
N TYR A 480 24.26 -34.67 -40.45
CA TYR A 480 23.04 -33.87 -40.53
C TYR A 480 22.36 -33.79 -39.17
N PRO A 481 21.94 -32.60 -38.72
CA PRO A 481 21.16 -32.47 -37.49
C PRO A 481 19.74 -32.98 -37.70
N VAL A 482 19.18 -33.56 -36.64
CA VAL A 482 17.78 -33.99 -36.58
C VAL A 482 17.17 -33.43 -35.32
N THR A 483 16.09 -32.67 -35.46
CA THR A 483 15.30 -32.12 -34.37
C THR A 483 13.88 -32.66 -34.47
N LEU A 484 13.38 -33.26 -33.39
CA LEU A 484 11.99 -33.69 -33.25
C LEU A 484 11.35 -32.86 -32.14
N THR A 485 10.32 -32.09 -32.50
CA THR A 485 9.48 -31.32 -31.56
C THR A 485 8.10 -31.97 -31.49
N VAL A 486 7.65 -32.26 -30.29
CA VAL A 486 6.41 -32.98 -30.03
C VAL A 486 5.50 -32.18 -29.12
N THR A 487 4.18 -32.29 -29.33
CA THR A 487 3.18 -31.59 -28.52
C THR A 487 2.12 -32.58 -28.04
N ASN A 488 1.75 -32.52 -26.76
CA ASN A 488 0.68 -33.34 -26.21
C ASN A 488 -0.71 -32.68 -26.36
N ALA A 489 -1.77 -33.39 -25.98
CA ALA A 489 -3.15 -32.89 -26.08
C ALA A 489 -3.43 -31.63 -25.24
N ALA A 490 -2.62 -31.39 -24.20
CA ALA A 490 -2.72 -30.22 -23.34
C ALA A 490 -1.88 -29.02 -23.84
N GLY A 491 -1.18 -29.17 -24.98
CA GLY A 491 -0.34 -28.13 -25.57
C GLY A 491 1.09 -28.08 -25.03
N CYS A 492 1.51 -29.02 -24.17
CA CYS A 492 2.89 -29.09 -23.69
C CYS A 492 3.83 -29.60 -24.77
N THR A 493 4.93 -28.88 -24.97
CA THR A 493 5.92 -29.16 -26.01
C THR A 493 7.24 -29.63 -25.43
N GLU A 494 7.90 -30.56 -26.10
CA GLU A 494 9.29 -30.94 -25.83
C GLU A 494 10.06 -31.15 -27.13
N THR A 495 11.39 -31.01 -27.06
CA THR A 495 12.27 -31.15 -28.21
C THR A 495 13.44 -32.07 -27.90
N VAL A 496 13.67 -33.04 -28.78
CA VAL A 496 14.90 -33.86 -28.77
C VAL A 496 15.74 -33.54 -30.01
N ASN A 497 17.05 -33.46 -29.81
CA ASN A 497 18.03 -33.25 -30.88
C ASN A 497 18.93 -34.48 -31.00
N GLY A 498 19.29 -34.82 -32.23
CA GLY A 498 20.28 -35.83 -32.56
C GLY A 498 21.01 -35.51 -33.85
N THR A 499 21.92 -36.39 -34.24
CA THR A 499 22.71 -36.25 -35.48
C THR A 499 22.74 -37.58 -36.20
N ILE A 500 22.59 -37.53 -37.53
CA ILE A 500 22.77 -38.69 -38.39
C ILE A 500 24.06 -38.51 -39.18
N VAL A 501 24.91 -39.53 -39.15
CA VAL A 501 26.07 -39.64 -40.03
C VAL A 501 25.65 -40.47 -41.22
N VAL A 502 25.57 -39.81 -42.38
CA VAL A 502 25.30 -40.45 -43.66
C VAL A 502 26.64 -40.81 -44.26
N ASP A 503 26.92 -42.10 -44.30
CA ASP A 503 28.04 -42.64 -45.06
C ASP A 503 27.54 -43.15 -46.42
N TYR A 504 28.42 -43.13 -47.41
CA TYR A 504 28.10 -43.63 -48.75
C TYR A 504 29.29 -44.40 -49.31
N THR A 505 29.08 -45.66 -49.66
CA THR A 505 30.08 -46.56 -50.22
C THR A 505 30.10 -46.40 -51.73
N GLU A 506 31.13 -45.73 -52.22
CA GLU A 506 31.34 -45.50 -53.65
C GLU A 506 31.86 -46.79 -54.33
N ILE A 507 31.06 -47.30 -55.27
CA ILE A 507 31.43 -48.36 -56.22
C ILE A 507 31.82 -47.67 -57.52
N LEU A 508 33.00 -48.03 -58.03
CA LEU A 508 33.48 -47.64 -59.35
C LEU A 508 34.17 -48.85 -59.99
N ILE A 509 33.50 -49.45 -60.97
CA ILE A 509 34.02 -50.57 -61.75
C ILE A 509 34.23 -50.08 -63.17
N ILE A 510 35.48 -50.08 -63.60
CA ILE A 510 35.88 -49.71 -64.95
C ILE A 510 36.43 -50.97 -65.63
N PRO A 511 35.78 -51.47 -66.70
CA PRO A 511 36.32 -52.60 -67.46
C PRO A 511 37.67 -52.23 -68.09
N ASN A 512 38.49 -53.24 -68.36
CA ASN A 512 39.80 -53.03 -69.00
C ASN A 512 39.92 -53.74 -70.37
N VAL A 513 38.84 -54.40 -70.83
CA VAL A 513 38.78 -55.11 -72.11
C VAL A 513 37.38 -54.95 -72.71
N ILE A 514 37.30 -54.73 -74.03
CA ILE A 514 36.09 -54.91 -74.84
C ILE A 514 36.36 -55.70 -76.11
N THR A 515 35.32 -56.35 -76.62
CA THR A 515 35.31 -57.15 -77.85
C THR A 515 34.13 -56.72 -78.73
N PRO A 516 34.22 -55.59 -79.46
CA PRO A 516 33.09 -55.03 -80.21
C PRO A 516 32.79 -55.83 -81.48
N ASN A 517 32.30 -57.06 -81.34
CA ASN A 517 32.02 -58.02 -82.42
C ASN A 517 30.52 -58.25 -82.66
N GLY A 518 29.65 -57.71 -81.79
CA GLY A 518 28.20 -57.79 -81.89
C GLY A 518 27.59 -59.09 -81.36
N ASP A 519 28.33 -59.88 -80.57
CA ASP A 519 27.84 -61.14 -79.98
C ASP A 519 27.05 -60.94 -78.66
N GLY A 520 26.98 -59.71 -78.17
CA GLY A 520 26.31 -59.31 -76.94
C GLY A 520 27.17 -59.40 -75.67
N THR A 521 28.41 -59.87 -75.76
CA THR A 521 29.33 -60.08 -74.63
C THR A 521 30.54 -59.14 -74.75
N ASN A 522 30.74 -58.28 -73.75
CA ASN A 522 31.85 -57.30 -73.71
C ASN A 522 31.93 -56.37 -74.94
N ASP A 523 30.85 -56.21 -75.72
CA ASP A 523 30.80 -55.32 -76.88
C ASP A 523 30.94 -53.83 -76.53
N LEU A 524 30.54 -53.46 -75.31
CA LEU A 524 30.45 -52.08 -74.86
C LEU A 524 31.40 -51.81 -73.69
N PHE A 525 32.14 -50.71 -73.78
CA PHE A 525 32.86 -50.15 -72.65
C PHE A 525 31.92 -49.17 -71.95
N TYR A 526 31.49 -49.54 -70.75
CA TYR A 526 30.68 -48.70 -69.88
C TYR A 526 31.23 -48.80 -68.46
N ILE A 527 30.98 -47.76 -67.65
CA ILE A 527 31.41 -47.72 -66.26
C ILE A 527 30.21 -48.03 -65.38
N THR A 528 30.36 -48.98 -64.46
CA THR A 528 29.37 -49.18 -63.40
C THR A 528 29.78 -48.36 -62.19
N HIS A 529 28.95 -47.39 -61.82
CA HIS A 529 29.18 -46.54 -60.65
C HIS A 529 27.89 -46.22 -59.90
N ASN A 530 27.99 -45.93 -58.61
CA ASN A 530 26.90 -45.36 -57.80
C ASN A 530 27.30 -44.03 -57.13
N GLY A 531 28.57 -43.63 -57.23
CA GLY A 531 29.18 -42.57 -56.40
C GLY A 531 29.42 -41.22 -57.06
N PHE A 532 29.04 -41.00 -58.32
CA PHE A 532 29.34 -39.75 -59.05
C PHE A 532 28.11 -38.86 -59.21
N LYS A 533 28.28 -37.54 -58.99
CA LYS A 533 27.31 -36.50 -59.37
C LYS A 533 27.36 -36.23 -60.87
N ASP A 534 28.58 -36.08 -61.36
CA ASP A 534 28.95 -35.86 -62.75
C ASP A 534 30.30 -36.52 -63.01
N PHE A 535 30.54 -36.92 -64.26
CA PHE A 535 31.87 -37.31 -64.72
C PHE A 535 32.00 -37.11 -66.23
N LYS A 536 33.24 -36.97 -66.68
CA LYS A 536 33.67 -36.93 -68.07
C LYS A 536 34.65 -38.05 -68.31
N ILE A 537 34.45 -38.81 -69.37
CA ILE A 537 35.39 -39.82 -69.83
C ILE A 537 35.89 -39.48 -71.23
N THR A 538 37.19 -39.59 -71.42
CA THR A 538 37.85 -39.39 -72.71
C THR A 538 38.73 -40.59 -73.01
N ILE A 539 38.62 -41.14 -74.22
CA ILE A 539 39.36 -42.32 -74.68
C ILE A 539 40.31 -41.90 -75.79
N PHE A 540 41.55 -42.34 -75.68
CA PHE A 540 42.65 -42.02 -76.57
C PHE A 540 43.19 -43.28 -77.23
N ASN A 541 43.59 -43.18 -78.49
CA ASN A 541 44.40 -44.20 -79.15
C ASN A 541 45.86 -44.15 -78.67
N ARG A 542 46.69 -45.10 -79.10
CA ARG A 542 48.13 -45.17 -78.75
C ARG A 542 48.97 -43.96 -79.16
N TRP A 543 48.45 -43.08 -80.02
CA TRP A 543 49.12 -41.85 -80.45
C TRP A 543 48.63 -40.60 -79.67
N GLY A 544 47.78 -40.80 -78.65
CA GLY A 544 47.25 -39.71 -77.83
C GLY A 544 46.12 -38.92 -78.49
N GLN A 545 45.57 -39.39 -79.62
CA GLN A 545 44.41 -38.75 -80.26
C GLN A 545 43.13 -39.26 -79.60
N ILE A 546 42.19 -38.35 -79.37
CA ILE A 546 40.86 -38.68 -78.84
C ILE A 546 40.10 -39.47 -79.90
N VAL A 547 39.69 -40.68 -79.54
CA VAL A 547 38.81 -41.51 -80.37
C VAL A 547 37.37 -41.46 -79.88
N TYR A 548 37.17 -41.10 -78.61
CA TYR A 548 35.83 -40.94 -78.04
C TYR A 548 35.86 -40.03 -76.81
N SER A 549 34.79 -39.28 -76.56
CA SER A 549 34.59 -38.55 -75.31
C SER A 549 33.11 -38.41 -75.00
N ALA A 550 32.74 -38.54 -73.73
CA ALA A 550 31.38 -38.33 -73.25
C ALA A 550 31.34 -37.78 -71.82
N GLU A 551 30.19 -37.23 -71.45
CA GLU A 551 29.87 -36.75 -70.10
C GLU A 551 28.63 -37.53 -69.58
N ALA A 552 28.56 -37.75 -68.27
CA ALA A 552 27.51 -38.49 -67.54
C ALA A 552 26.09 -37.89 -67.77
N PRO A 553 24.97 -38.65 -67.56
CA PRO A 553 24.87 -39.89 -66.77
C PRO A 553 24.96 -41.19 -67.55
N SER A 554 24.93 -41.17 -68.89
CA SER A 554 25.01 -42.38 -69.71
C SER A 554 26.21 -42.33 -70.65
N PHE A 555 27.16 -43.22 -70.41
CA PHE A 555 28.31 -43.45 -71.27
C PHE A 555 28.36 -44.92 -71.66
N HIS A 556 28.45 -45.17 -72.96
CA HIS A 556 28.83 -46.45 -73.52
C HIS A 556 29.64 -46.20 -74.80
N TRP A 557 30.79 -46.85 -74.91
CA TRP A 557 31.60 -46.83 -76.12
C TRP A 557 31.61 -48.21 -76.76
N ASP A 558 31.17 -48.30 -78.00
CA ASP A 558 31.08 -49.53 -78.78
C ASP A 558 32.35 -49.82 -79.60
N GLY A 559 33.48 -49.20 -79.23
CA GLY A 559 34.75 -49.39 -79.91
C GLY A 559 34.81 -48.75 -81.30
N LYS A 560 34.01 -47.73 -81.59
CA LYS A 560 34.07 -46.97 -82.85
C LYS A 560 34.75 -45.61 -82.72
N ASP A 561 35.40 -45.16 -83.78
CA ASP A 561 35.92 -43.80 -83.87
C ASP A 561 34.81 -42.79 -84.27
N PRO A 562 35.10 -41.48 -84.34
CA PRO A 562 34.11 -40.47 -84.71
C PRO A 562 33.55 -40.61 -86.14
N ASP A 563 34.24 -41.34 -87.02
CA ASP A 563 33.79 -41.61 -88.39
C ASP A 563 32.84 -42.83 -88.45
N GLY A 564 32.66 -43.52 -87.32
CA GLY A 564 31.76 -44.65 -87.15
C GLY A 564 32.39 -46.01 -87.45
N ASP A 565 33.69 -46.05 -87.70
CA ASP A 565 34.43 -47.27 -87.99
C ASP A 565 34.92 -47.94 -86.70
N ILE A 566 34.88 -49.28 -86.65
CA ILE A 566 35.43 -50.03 -85.51
C ILE A 566 36.94 -49.80 -85.45
N VAL A 567 37.41 -49.34 -84.29
CA VAL A 567 38.82 -49.04 -84.07
C VAL A 567 39.68 -50.30 -84.15
N SER A 568 40.96 -50.13 -84.51
CA SER A 568 41.89 -51.25 -84.62
C SER A 568 42.17 -51.92 -83.28
N ASP A 569 42.52 -53.22 -83.34
CA ASP A 569 42.97 -53.96 -82.17
C ASP A 569 44.17 -53.28 -81.51
N GLY A 570 44.13 -53.21 -80.19
CA GLY A 570 45.23 -52.68 -79.41
C GLY A 570 44.82 -52.05 -78.10
N THR A 571 45.79 -51.37 -77.49
CA THR A 571 45.63 -50.68 -76.22
C THR A 571 45.20 -49.23 -76.45
N TYR A 572 44.09 -48.89 -75.82
CA TYR A 572 43.55 -47.54 -75.69
C TYR A 572 43.74 -47.06 -74.25
N TYR A 573 43.67 -45.76 -74.05
CA TYR A 573 43.78 -45.16 -72.72
C TYR A 573 42.51 -44.39 -72.42
N TYR A 574 41.96 -44.54 -71.23
CA TYR A 574 40.86 -43.70 -70.78
C TYR A 574 41.33 -42.74 -69.68
N MET A 575 40.73 -41.56 -69.64
CA MET A 575 40.81 -40.62 -68.54
C MET A 575 39.40 -40.27 -68.10
N LEU A 576 39.09 -40.55 -66.84
CA LEU A 576 37.84 -40.26 -66.16
C LEU A 576 38.09 -39.13 -65.16
N LYS A 577 37.33 -38.05 -65.24
CA LYS A 577 37.33 -36.95 -64.26
C LYS A 577 35.92 -36.63 -63.84
N GLY A 578 35.65 -36.49 -62.55
CA GLY A 578 34.31 -36.16 -62.08
C GLY A 578 34.27 -35.76 -60.62
N THR A 579 33.07 -35.46 -60.12
CA THR A 579 32.85 -35.15 -58.70
C THR A 579 32.02 -36.25 -58.07
N SER A 580 32.50 -36.79 -56.95
CA SER A 580 31.75 -37.80 -56.20
C SER A 580 30.55 -37.19 -55.45
N LEU A 581 29.62 -38.03 -54.98
CA LEU A 581 28.49 -37.62 -54.15
C LEU A 581 28.96 -36.95 -52.84
N ALA A 582 30.17 -37.29 -52.37
CA ALA A 582 30.86 -36.65 -51.25
C ALA A 582 31.53 -35.30 -51.60
N ASN A 583 31.28 -34.74 -52.78
CA ASN A 583 31.95 -33.55 -53.32
C ASN A 583 33.49 -33.69 -53.44
N LYS A 584 34.00 -34.92 -53.54
CA LYS A 584 35.43 -35.15 -53.74
C LYS A 584 35.75 -35.21 -55.24
N PRO A 585 36.81 -34.54 -55.71
CA PRO A 585 37.25 -34.73 -57.08
C PRO A 585 37.77 -36.16 -57.26
N VAL A 586 37.32 -36.83 -58.30
CA VAL A 586 37.76 -38.18 -58.67
C VAL A 586 38.41 -38.13 -60.03
N GLU A 587 39.68 -38.53 -60.10
CA GLU A 587 40.42 -38.74 -61.34
C GLU A 587 40.87 -40.19 -61.42
N LYS A 588 40.57 -40.86 -62.54
CA LYS A 588 41.03 -42.22 -62.83
C LYS A 588 41.55 -42.28 -64.26
N GLU A 589 42.66 -42.96 -64.43
CA GLU A 589 43.22 -43.28 -65.74
C GLU A 589 43.54 -44.75 -65.80
N GLY A 590 43.49 -45.32 -66.99
CA GLY A 590 43.79 -46.73 -67.19
C GLY A 590 43.85 -47.09 -68.66
N TYR A 591 44.27 -48.32 -68.90
CA TYR A 591 44.28 -48.90 -70.23
C TYR A 591 42.99 -49.70 -70.47
N LEU A 592 42.54 -49.69 -71.72
CA LEU A 592 41.42 -50.44 -72.24
C LEU A 592 41.91 -51.21 -73.47
N MET A 593 41.84 -52.54 -73.44
CA MET A 593 42.18 -53.36 -74.60
C MET A 593 40.96 -53.54 -75.48
N VAL A 594 41.11 -53.30 -76.78
CA VAL A 594 40.09 -53.58 -77.79
C VAL A 594 40.57 -54.77 -78.62
N TYR A 595 39.76 -55.83 -78.68
CA TYR A 595 40.00 -57.00 -79.51
C TYR A 595 38.86 -57.20 -80.49
N LYS A 596 39.14 -57.11 -81.79
CA LYS A 596 38.24 -57.57 -82.84
C LYS A 596 38.41 -59.08 -82.92
N SER A 597 37.45 -59.84 -82.40
CA SER A 597 37.50 -61.30 -82.57
C SER A 597 37.51 -61.61 -84.07
N GLY A 598 38.61 -62.16 -84.56
CA GLY A 598 38.64 -62.84 -85.84
C GLY A 598 37.75 -64.08 -85.77
N ASN A 599 37.09 -64.39 -86.90
CA ASN A 599 36.31 -65.62 -87.12
C ASN A 599 36.91 -66.87 -86.48
#